data_AF-A0A7C2Q797-F1
#
_entry.id   AF-A0A7C2Q797-F1
#
_cell.length_a   1.000
_cell.length_b   1.000
_cell.length_c   1.000
_cell.angle_alpha   90.00
_cell.angle_beta   90.00
_cell.angle_gamma   90.00
#
_symmetry.space_group_name_H-M   'P 1'
#
loop_
_entity.id
_entity.type
_entity.pdbx_description
1 polymer ?
#
loop_
_entity_poly.entity_id
_entity_poly.type
_entity_poly.pdbx_seq_one_letter_code
_entity_poly.pdbx_strand_id
1 'polypeptide(L)'
;MERVPKPFVIGVGLAVLLLLATLLPGWLARSSERRAAAQAAQKAEQARRQVHHYEPQLELLAARASAESLKQADLDTLVERSRDALRAVTKAAADMAAQARDADRQRHVEPAKTLTLTIDAGGVRNAIAGFERTQAANRARLQQAASLAQQATSTSSKAPGVALAAGSVHLAKAGQALDEALRLQRELATARADALAIAHAWADENSDRAQFAALDVTETRAALQQTLEDLRKSQAEETDRREKLRAAVAEREQALSQTQAQLKQARTGLLTLQEVGFKPGDDAAFDAYRRKFTDLSARLVRLQEQEQWLSDGGRAGASFADDDPFAGAIQGGQPSEGLQELRARLAVAEEKAVHFEQAIAATEARIRAVESSSADAGRQEKHYAQRSAAVKARLDAAIEKLATLAKQAGEKQNAALDAAKAAESAFRNARTAVADWVRAARELQSQDPQRKNERLRAILADSGAEALAQSAEAAARTLHGRILVERVRALSAYLDTLQRITRAVRDAKFETAGIEQTLSAAREEALTALGEARDIYSKLADRSAPTQWVHQAALAGVHHLLAAVDLPNAARHLADATEAARQAVTRREQSPYMTLHVRLLNHLTGRAAPPAPAPTPQPGSGQNPEDSTD
;
A
#
# COMPACT_ATOMS: atom_id res chain seq x y z
N MET A 1 20.80 27.25 2.19
CA MET A 1 19.46 27.85 2.38
C MET A 1 19.36 29.05 1.44
N GLU A 2 18.72 28.87 0.29
CA GLU A 2 18.44 29.97 -0.63
C GLU A 2 17.47 30.95 0.04
N ARG A 3 17.86 32.24 0.10
CA ARG A 3 16.99 33.31 0.57
C ARG A 3 15.83 33.46 -0.41
N VAL A 4 14.71 32.80 -0.12
CA VAL A 4 13.44 33.12 -0.77
C VAL A 4 13.04 34.51 -0.27
N PRO A 5 12.88 35.50 -1.15
CA PRO A 5 12.56 36.85 -0.73
C PRO A 5 11.20 36.87 -0.02
N LYS A 6 11.15 37.56 1.14
CA LYS A 6 9.93 37.87 1.90
C LYS A 6 8.86 38.44 0.94
N PRO A 7 7.54 38.24 1.19
CA PRO A 7 6.48 38.85 0.38
C PRO A 7 6.49 40.37 0.53
N PHE A 8 7.40 41.01 -0.20
CA PHE A 8 7.80 42.41 -0.12
C PHE A 8 6.69 43.34 -0.67
N VAL A 9 5.84 42.82 -1.56
CA VAL A 9 4.86 43.60 -2.32
C VAL A 9 3.63 43.97 -1.48
N ILE A 10 3.17 43.08 -0.60
CA ILE A 10 2.11 43.40 0.36
C ILE A 10 2.67 44.34 1.45
N GLY A 11 3.92 44.15 1.87
CA GLY A 11 4.56 44.96 2.92
C GLY A 11 4.82 46.43 2.57
N VAL A 12 5.26 46.70 1.32
CA VAL A 12 5.56 48.06 0.84
C VAL A 12 4.28 48.79 0.40
N GLY A 13 3.34 48.09 -0.26
CA GLY A 13 2.06 48.69 -0.66
C GLY A 13 1.14 49.03 0.53
N LEU A 14 1.12 48.21 1.58
CA LEU A 14 0.37 48.52 2.81
C LEU A 14 0.94 49.70 3.59
N ALA A 15 2.26 49.91 3.56
CA ALA A 15 2.89 51.02 4.27
C ALA A 15 2.44 52.37 3.69
N VAL A 16 2.29 52.46 2.36
CA VAL A 16 1.81 53.65 1.65
C VAL A 16 0.32 53.88 1.92
N LEU A 17 -0.51 52.84 1.84
CA LEU A 17 -1.96 52.93 2.10
C LEU A 17 -2.30 53.25 3.56
N LEU A 18 -1.54 52.75 4.54
CA LEU A 18 -1.72 53.07 5.96
C LEU A 18 -1.15 54.43 6.35
N LEU A 19 -0.06 54.89 5.74
CA LEU A 19 0.38 56.29 5.85
C LEU A 19 -0.68 57.25 5.31
N LEU A 20 -1.32 56.92 4.18
CA LEU A 20 -2.42 57.71 3.63
C LEU A 20 -3.70 57.63 4.48
N ALA A 21 -4.01 56.47 5.08
CA ALA A 21 -5.18 56.29 5.96
C ALA A 21 -5.03 56.93 7.36
N THR A 22 -3.81 57.05 7.88
CA THR A 22 -3.55 57.68 9.20
C THR A 22 -3.52 59.21 9.14
N LEU A 23 -3.27 59.80 7.97
CA LEU A 23 -3.10 61.25 7.81
C LEU A 23 -4.38 62.04 7.49
N LEU A 24 -5.54 61.37 7.39
CA LEU A 24 -6.74 61.92 6.75
C LEU A 24 -8.15 61.65 7.35
N PRO A 25 -8.41 61.23 8.61
CA PRO A 25 -9.81 61.17 9.09
C PRO A 25 -10.53 62.53 9.24
N GLY A 26 -10.05 63.59 8.58
CA GLY A 26 -9.82 64.88 9.23
C GLY A 26 -10.87 65.97 9.10
N TRP A 27 -11.96 65.89 8.32
CA TRP A 27 -12.84 67.07 8.23
C TRP A 27 -14.35 66.86 8.32
N LEU A 28 -14.89 65.68 7.98
CA LEU A 28 -16.35 65.44 8.02
C LEU A 28 -16.85 64.64 9.24
N ALA A 29 -15.95 64.00 10.01
CA ALA A 29 -16.32 63.20 11.18
C ALA A 29 -16.26 64.01 12.49
N ARG A 30 -17.17 63.76 13.44
CA ARG A 30 -17.15 64.36 14.79
C ARG A 30 -15.84 63.97 15.51
N SER A 31 -15.35 64.78 16.45
CA SER A 31 -14.04 64.59 17.09
C SER A 31 -13.82 63.22 17.75
N SER A 32 -14.88 62.53 18.15
CA SER A 32 -14.85 61.17 18.71
C SER A 32 -14.61 60.10 17.65
N GLU A 33 -15.27 60.18 16.49
CA GLU A 33 -15.10 59.25 15.37
C GLU A 33 -13.69 59.33 14.77
N ARG A 34 -13.08 60.53 14.75
CA ARG A 34 -11.68 60.72 14.32
C ARG A 34 -10.69 60.00 15.22
N ARG A 35 -10.89 60.10 16.55
CA ARG A 35 -10.05 59.41 17.53
C ARG A 35 -10.21 57.90 17.40
N ALA A 36 -11.43 57.41 17.24
CA ALA A 36 -11.69 55.98 17.03
C ALA A 36 -11.02 55.46 15.74
N ALA A 37 -11.12 56.18 14.62
CA ALA A 37 -10.47 55.80 13.37
C ALA A 37 -8.93 55.79 13.47
N ALA A 38 -8.33 56.78 14.14
CA ALA A 38 -6.89 56.82 14.36
C ALA A 38 -6.40 55.68 15.27
N GLN A 39 -7.13 55.39 16.36
CA GLN A 39 -6.84 54.26 17.25
C GLN A 39 -6.98 52.91 16.53
N ALA A 40 -8.01 52.75 15.70
CA ALA A 40 -8.20 51.56 14.88
C ALA A 40 -7.03 51.36 13.89
N ALA A 41 -6.60 52.43 13.21
CA ALA A 41 -5.48 52.38 12.28
C ALA A 41 -4.16 52.04 12.97
N GLN A 42 -3.91 52.57 14.18
CA GLN A 42 -2.72 52.24 14.97
C GLN A 42 -2.69 50.75 15.36
N LYS A 43 -3.82 50.20 15.83
CA LYS A 43 -3.95 48.78 16.15
C LYS A 43 -3.80 47.89 14.92
N ALA A 44 -4.36 48.30 13.78
CA ALA A 44 -4.22 47.60 12.51
C ALA A 44 -2.75 47.57 12.03
N GLU A 45 -2.01 48.66 12.19
CA GLU A 45 -0.58 48.72 11.87
C GLU A 45 0.24 47.82 12.81
N GLN A 46 -0.08 47.78 14.11
CA GLN A 46 0.55 46.84 15.04
C GLN A 46 0.26 45.39 14.64
N ALA A 47 -1.00 45.06 14.28
CA ALA A 47 -1.37 43.74 13.79
C ALA A 47 -0.56 43.37 12.53
N ARG A 48 -0.45 44.30 11.58
CA ARG A 48 0.35 44.12 10.36
C ARG A 48 1.81 43.84 10.65
N ARG A 49 2.42 44.59 11.59
CA ARG A 49 3.81 44.34 12.00
C ARG A 49 3.98 42.94 12.58
N GLN A 50 3.04 42.48 13.40
CA GLN A 50 3.07 41.12 13.93
C GLN A 50 2.95 40.06 12.82
N VAL A 51 2.06 40.24 11.83
CA VAL A 51 1.97 39.35 10.66
C VAL A 51 3.26 39.39 9.82
N HIS A 52 3.89 40.56 9.67
CA HIS A 52 5.15 40.67 8.92
C HIS A 52 6.31 39.94 9.62
N HIS A 53 6.27 39.83 10.95
CA HIS A 53 7.22 39.05 11.74
C HIS A 53 6.83 37.58 11.90
N TYR A 54 5.64 37.18 11.45
CA TYR A 54 5.25 35.78 11.39
C TYR A 54 5.93 35.11 10.18
N GLU A 55 6.55 33.96 10.43
CA GLU A 55 7.31 33.20 9.43
C GLU A 55 6.54 31.94 9.03
N PRO A 56 5.83 31.94 7.87
CA PRO A 56 5.03 30.79 7.43
C PRO A 56 5.90 29.57 7.10
N GLN A 57 7.18 29.79 6.74
CA GLN A 57 8.11 28.70 6.46
C GLN A 57 8.40 27.83 7.69
N LEU A 58 8.34 28.39 8.89
CA LEU A 58 8.51 27.62 10.12
C LEU A 58 7.37 26.62 10.35
N GLU A 59 6.13 27.00 10.04
CA GLU A 59 4.99 26.08 10.14
C GLU A 59 5.06 24.99 9.07
N LEU A 60 5.45 25.32 7.84
CA LEU A 60 5.71 24.33 6.79
C LEU A 60 6.78 23.32 7.20
N LEU A 61 7.86 23.78 7.83
CA LEU A 61 8.91 22.90 8.35
C LEU A 61 8.40 22.03 9.50
N ALA A 62 7.65 22.61 10.44
CA ALA A 62 7.10 21.87 11.58
C ALA A 62 6.03 20.86 11.16
N ALA A 63 5.30 21.15 10.09
CA ALA A 63 4.42 20.18 9.46
C ALA A 63 5.23 19.01 8.89
N ARG A 64 6.47 19.24 8.40
CA ARG A 64 7.31 18.17 7.83
C ARG A 64 7.99 17.29 8.85
N ALA A 65 8.49 17.89 9.93
CA ALA A 65 9.07 17.19 11.05
C ALA A 65 8.66 17.94 12.31
N SER A 66 7.66 17.39 13.03
CA SER A 66 7.24 17.98 14.29
C SER A 66 8.33 17.74 15.32
N ALA A 67 8.51 18.67 16.25
CA ALA A 67 9.50 18.49 17.29
C ALA A 67 9.24 17.25 18.16
N GLU A 68 7.98 16.88 18.36
CA GLU A 68 7.60 15.65 19.04
C GLU A 68 8.03 14.39 18.26
N SER A 69 7.83 14.36 16.94
CA SER A 69 8.34 13.25 16.10
C SER A 69 9.86 13.17 16.14
N LEU A 70 10.55 14.31 16.18
CA LEU A 70 12.00 14.38 16.27
C LEU A 70 12.53 13.93 17.64
N LYS A 71 11.76 14.14 18.72
CA LYS A 71 12.11 13.66 20.08
C LYS A 71 11.99 12.15 20.23
N GLN A 72 11.10 11.52 19.48
CA GLN A 72 10.89 10.07 19.50
C GLN A 72 11.90 9.31 18.63
N ALA A 73 12.67 10.00 17.80
CA ALA A 73 13.69 9.40 16.97
C ALA A 73 14.91 8.93 17.79
N ASP A 74 15.55 7.85 17.35
CA ASP A 74 16.87 7.46 17.84
C ASP A 74 17.92 8.47 17.36
N LEU A 75 18.23 9.43 18.23
CA LEU A 75 19.11 10.55 17.93
C LEU A 75 20.56 10.12 17.69
N ASP A 76 21.01 9.05 18.35
CA ASP A 76 22.39 8.58 18.22
C ASP A 76 22.60 7.98 16.82
N THR A 77 21.67 7.11 16.39
CA THR A 77 21.66 6.57 15.02
C THR A 77 21.51 7.68 13.96
N LEU A 78 20.69 8.68 14.22
CA LEU A 78 20.45 9.79 13.28
C LEU A 78 21.70 10.68 13.12
N VAL A 79 22.41 10.96 14.23
CA VAL A 79 23.66 11.72 14.23
C VAL A 79 24.75 10.96 13.47
N GLU A 80 24.89 9.65 13.67
CA GLU A 80 25.85 8.85 12.92
C GLU A 80 25.58 8.90 11.41
N ARG A 81 24.34 8.63 10.99
CA ARG A 81 23.95 8.61 9.57
C ARG A 81 24.04 9.97 8.90
N SER A 82 23.93 11.05 9.66
CA SER A 82 23.84 12.43 9.14
C SER A 82 25.07 13.27 9.46
N ARG A 83 26.17 12.67 9.94
CA ARG A 83 27.33 13.40 10.51
C ARG A 83 27.88 14.48 9.58
N ASP A 84 28.07 14.18 8.30
CA ASP A 84 28.63 15.14 7.34
C ASP A 84 27.64 16.26 6.97
N ALA A 85 26.35 15.93 6.86
CA ALA A 85 25.29 16.93 6.69
C ALA A 85 25.20 17.85 7.91
N LEU A 86 25.29 17.30 9.13
CA LEU A 86 25.30 18.07 10.37
C LEU A 86 26.52 18.99 10.45
N ARG A 87 27.72 18.53 10.06
CA ARG A 87 28.91 19.39 9.96
C ARG A 87 28.71 20.57 9.01
N ALA A 88 28.16 20.30 7.82
CA ALA A 88 27.90 21.34 6.83
C ALA A 88 26.87 22.36 7.32
N VAL A 89 25.78 21.90 7.95
CA VAL A 89 24.73 22.76 8.51
C VAL A 89 25.26 23.57 9.70
N THR A 90 26.00 22.96 10.61
CA THR A 90 26.59 23.65 11.77
C THR A 90 27.60 24.71 11.32
N LYS A 91 28.44 24.42 10.32
CA LYS A 91 29.34 25.41 9.73
C LYS A 91 28.56 26.57 9.10
N ALA A 92 27.58 26.27 8.25
CA ALA A 92 26.76 27.31 7.62
C ALA A 92 26.01 28.17 8.65
N ALA A 93 25.51 27.57 9.74
CA ALA A 93 24.86 28.28 10.82
C ALA A 93 25.84 29.18 11.58
N ALA A 94 27.07 28.71 11.82
CA ALA A 94 28.13 29.52 12.45
C ALA A 94 28.52 30.71 11.56
N ASP A 95 28.66 30.51 10.25
CA ASP A 95 28.96 31.56 9.28
C ASP A 95 27.84 32.60 9.23
N MET A 96 26.57 32.16 9.20
CA MET A 96 25.41 33.05 9.26
C MET A 96 25.31 33.82 10.58
N ALA A 97 25.64 33.16 11.70
CA ALA A 97 25.67 33.80 13.02
C ALA A 97 26.77 34.87 13.10
N ALA A 98 27.95 34.61 12.54
CA ALA A 98 29.03 35.59 12.45
C ALA A 98 28.61 36.79 11.60
N GLN A 99 28.05 36.55 10.40
CA GLN A 99 27.54 37.62 9.53
C GLN A 99 26.46 38.46 10.20
N ALA A 100 25.54 37.83 10.94
CA ALA A 100 24.49 38.55 11.66
C ALA A 100 25.07 39.44 12.77
N ARG A 101 26.02 38.92 13.57
CA ARG A 101 26.69 39.71 14.61
C ARG A 101 27.50 40.86 14.03
N ASP A 102 28.16 40.65 12.90
CA ASP A 102 28.91 41.72 12.23
C ASP A 102 27.97 42.80 11.67
N ALA A 103 26.82 42.41 11.11
CA ALA A 103 25.80 43.36 10.68
C ALA A 103 25.19 44.13 11.87
N ASP A 104 24.96 43.47 13.02
CA ASP A 104 24.45 44.13 14.23
C ASP A 104 25.48 45.11 14.80
N ARG A 105 26.76 44.74 14.82
CA ARG A 105 27.87 45.64 15.19
C ARG A 105 27.95 46.86 14.28
N GLN A 106 27.85 46.66 12.96
CA GLN A 106 27.81 47.76 11.97
C GLN A 106 26.61 48.69 12.16
N ARG A 107 25.51 48.19 12.72
CA ARG A 107 24.29 48.95 13.01
C ARG A 107 24.23 49.49 14.44
N HIS A 108 25.30 49.34 15.22
CA HIS A 108 25.39 49.74 16.63
C HIS A 108 24.24 49.21 17.50
N VAL A 109 23.78 47.99 17.22
CA VAL A 109 22.78 47.28 18.05
C VAL A 109 23.44 46.11 18.79
N GLU A 110 22.87 45.72 19.92
CA GLU A 110 23.36 44.61 20.72
C GLU A 110 23.43 43.33 19.87
N PRO A 111 24.58 42.62 19.81
CA PRO A 111 24.74 41.46 18.95
C PRO A 111 23.74 40.37 19.30
N ALA A 112 23.08 39.81 18.29
CA ALA A 112 22.14 38.72 18.50
C ALA A 112 22.79 37.51 19.21
N LYS A 113 22.12 37.02 20.27
CA LYS A 113 22.44 35.73 20.90
C LYS A 113 22.06 34.61 19.93
N THR A 114 23.05 33.95 19.34
CA THR A 114 22.83 32.83 18.42
C THR A 114 23.01 31.50 19.13
N LEU A 115 22.20 30.50 18.77
CA LEU A 115 22.36 29.13 19.24
C LEU A 115 23.66 28.53 18.71
N THR A 116 24.47 27.96 19.61
CA THR A 116 25.60 27.11 19.23
C THR A 116 25.06 25.70 19.01
N LEU A 117 25.21 25.18 17.79
CA LEU A 117 24.84 23.81 17.45
C LEU A 117 26.06 22.90 17.62
N THR A 118 25.93 21.80 18.36
CA THR A 118 26.95 20.74 18.41
C THR A 118 26.52 19.55 17.55
N ILE A 119 27.48 18.77 17.06
CA ILE A 119 27.28 17.63 16.15
C ILE A 119 27.15 16.30 16.92
N ASP A 120 26.48 16.34 18.07
CA ASP A 120 26.21 15.21 18.94
C ASP A 120 24.71 15.12 19.27
N ALA A 121 24.27 14.02 19.89
CA ALA A 121 22.87 13.83 20.25
C ALA A 121 22.33 14.94 21.17
N GLY A 122 23.15 15.52 22.06
CA GLY A 122 22.78 16.66 22.90
C GLY A 122 22.57 17.94 22.10
N GLY A 123 23.42 18.21 21.10
CA GLY A 123 23.30 19.31 20.15
C GLY A 123 22.04 19.23 19.32
N VAL A 124 21.70 18.04 18.80
CA VAL A 124 20.44 17.80 18.09
C VAL A 124 19.24 18.00 19.01
N ARG A 125 19.30 17.51 20.27
CA ARG A 125 18.25 17.73 21.28
C ARG A 125 18.03 19.22 21.56
N ASN A 126 19.11 19.99 21.72
CA ASN A 126 19.06 21.44 21.91
C ASN A 126 18.48 22.18 20.71
N ALA A 127 18.81 21.73 19.49
CA ALA A 127 18.25 22.26 18.24
C ALA A 127 16.73 22.02 18.17
N ILE A 128 16.27 20.81 18.53
CA ILE A 128 14.84 20.46 18.60
C ILE A 128 14.12 21.38 19.62
N ALA A 129 14.67 21.54 20.83
CA ALA A 129 14.10 22.43 21.84
C ALA A 129 14.13 23.92 21.42
N GLY A 130 15.13 24.35 20.65
CA GLY A 130 15.19 25.68 20.03
C GLY A 130 14.12 25.88 18.96
N PHE A 131 13.90 24.86 18.13
CA PHE A 131 12.86 24.84 17.11
C PHE A 131 11.46 24.95 17.73
N GLU A 132 11.17 24.20 18.79
CA GLU A 132 9.90 24.29 19.54
C GLU A 132 9.64 25.69 20.09
N ARG A 133 10.64 26.29 20.74
CA ARG A 133 10.52 27.65 21.27
C ARG A 133 10.26 28.68 20.16
N THR A 134 10.94 28.53 19.03
CA THR A 134 10.76 29.41 17.87
C THR A 134 9.37 29.26 17.27
N GLN A 135 8.86 28.03 17.17
CA GLN A 135 7.50 27.77 16.71
C GLN A 135 6.45 28.35 17.68
N ALA A 136 6.62 28.17 18.98
CA ALA A 136 5.71 28.74 19.99
C ALA A 136 5.67 30.27 19.91
N ALA A 137 6.84 30.92 19.78
CA ALA A 137 6.92 32.36 19.58
C ALA A 137 6.27 32.82 18.27
N ASN A 138 6.45 32.06 17.18
CA ASN A 138 5.84 32.34 15.88
C ASN A 138 4.30 32.29 15.95
N ARG A 139 3.74 31.27 16.61
CA ARG A 139 2.29 31.15 16.85
C ARG A 139 1.76 32.26 17.73
N ALA A 140 2.48 32.64 18.78
CA ALA A 140 2.11 33.75 19.66
C ALA A 140 2.02 35.09 18.89
N ARG A 141 2.92 35.34 17.92
CA ARG A 141 2.86 36.53 17.05
C ARG A 141 1.56 36.57 16.25
N LEU A 142 1.15 35.45 15.65
CA LEU A 142 -0.08 35.40 14.87
C LEU A 142 -1.33 35.55 15.76
N GLN A 143 -1.32 35.00 16.97
CA GLN A 143 -2.39 35.20 17.96
C GLN A 143 -2.49 36.68 18.38
N GLN A 144 -1.36 37.32 18.67
CA GLN A 144 -1.31 38.74 19.01
C GLN A 144 -1.80 39.60 17.85
N ALA A 145 -1.37 39.30 16.62
CA ALA A 145 -1.83 39.98 15.42
C ALA A 145 -3.35 39.89 15.27
N ALA A 146 -3.93 38.72 15.57
CA ALA A 146 -5.37 38.52 15.52
C ALA A 146 -6.14 39.32 16.57
N SER A 147 -5.66 39.35 17.81
CA SER A 147 -6.26 40.18 18.84
C SER A 147 -6.25 41.66 18.44
N LEU A 148 -5.11 42.15 17.94
CA LEU A 148 -4.96 43.54 17.50
C LEU A 148 -5.86 43.88 16.31
N ALA A 149 -5.96 43.01 15.31
CA ALA A 149 -6.84 43.20 14.16
C ALA A 149 -8.33 43.20 14.56
N GLN A 150 -8.73 42.30 15.47
CA GLN A 150 -10.09 42.27 16.01
C GLN A 150 -10.41 43.56 16.78
N GLN A 151 -9.50 44.02 17.63
CA GLN A 151 -9.66 45.28 18.35
C GLN A 151 -9.69 46.49 17.41
N ALA A 152 -8.92 46.48 16.31
CA ALA A 152 -8.97 47.53 15.30
C ALA A 152 -10.36 47.58 14.65
N THR A 153 -10.86 46.42 14.23
CA THR A 153 -12.16 46.26 13.56
C THR A 153 -13.32 46.68 14.46
N SER A 154 -13.27 46.34 15.76
CA SER A 154 -14.30 46.76 16.73
C SER A 154 -14.24 48.24 17.09
N THR A 155 -13.07 48.88 16.93
CA THR A 155 -12.91 50.32 17.17
C THR A 155 -13.43 51.15 15.98
N SER A 156 -13.07 50.77 14.74
CA SER A 156 -13.61 51.37 13.51
C SER A 156 -13.28 50.50 12.30
N SER A 157 -14.28 50.18 11.49
CA SER A 157 -14.13 49.38 10.25
C SER A 157 -13.99 50.22 8.98
N LYS A 158 -14.17 51.55 9.07
CA LYS A 158 -14.24 52.44 7.90
C LYS A 158 -12.87 52.75 7.26
N ALA A 159 -11.77 52.53 7.97
CA ALA A 159 -10.44 52.80 7.45
C ALA A 159 -9.94 51.62 6.58
N PRO A 160 -9.51 51.85 5.32
CA PRO A 160 -9.07 50.78 4.41
C PRO A 160 -8.00 49.86 4.99
N GLY A 161 -7.06 50.43 5.75
CA GLY A 161 -5.97 49.70 6.40
C GLY A 161 -6.40 48.74 7.50
N VAL A 162 -7.57 48.94 8.12
CA VAL A 162 -8.11 48.04 9.17
C VAL A 162 -8.56 46.72 8.55
N ALA A 163 -9.36 46.80 7.48
CA ALA A 163 -9.85 45.62 6.77
C ALA A 163 -8.71 44.86 6.08
N LEU A 164 -7.71 45.55 5.51
CA LEU A 164 -6.50 44.91 4.97
C LEU A 164 -5.69 44.16 6.03
N ALA A 165 -5.51 44.75 7.22
CA ALA A 165 -4.80 44.10 8.31
C ALA A 165 -5.54 42.86 8.82
N ALA A 166 -6.87 42.95 8.98
CA ALA A 166 -7.71 41.80 9.32
C ALA A 166 -7.61 40.69 8.27
N GLY A 167 -7.73 41.01 6.98
CA GLY A 167 -7.58 40.04 5.89
C GLY A 167 -6.22 39.35 5.90
N SER A 168 -5.15 40.10 6.14
CA SER A 168 -3.78 39.56 6.21
C SER A 168 -3.60 38.58 7.38
N VAL A 169 -4.17 38.88 8.54
CA VAL A 169 -4.19 37.96 9.69
C VAL A 169 -4.97 36.70 9.36
N HIS A 170 -6.17 36.82 8.80
CA HIS A 170 -7.01 35.66 8.45
C HIS A 170 -6.34 34.79 7.38
N LEU A 171 -5.65 35.40 6.41
CA LEU A 171 -4.88 34.68 5.40
C LEU A 171 -3.73 33.89 6.03
N ALA A 172 -3.00 34.47 6.99
CA ALA A 172 -1.95 33.78 7.74
C ALA A 172 -2.50 32.62 8.59
N LYS A 173 -3.66 32.81 9.25
CA LYS A 173 -4.36 31.74 9.98
C LYS A 173 -4.79 30.59 9.07
N ALA A 174 -5.32 30.90 7.89
CA ALA A 174 -5.70 29.91 6.89
C ALA A 174 -4.48 29.10 6.44
N GLY A 175 -3.33 29.75 6.22
CA GLY A 175 -2.07 29.08 5.92
C GLY A 175 -1.62 28.13 7.04
N GLN A 176 -1.60 28.59 8.29
CA GLN A 176 -1.25 27.74 9.44
C GLN A 176 -2.16 26.51 9.55
N ALA A 177 -3.48 26.68 9.45
CA ALA A 177 -4.43 25.59 9.53
C ALA A 177 -4.29 24.60 8.35
N LEU A 178 -4.00 25.10 7.15
CA LEU A 178 -3.70 24.27 5.98
C LEU A 178 -2.42 23.44 6.21
N ASP A 179 -1.35 24.04 6.75
CA ASP A 179 -0.12 23.30 7.02
C ASP A 179 -0.32 22.18 8.06
N GLU A 180 -1.14 22.43 9.09
CA GLU A 180 -1.55 21.40 10.06
C GLU A 180 -2.39 20.30 9.41
N ALA A 181 -3.31 20.65 8.51
CA ALA A 181 -4.08 19.68 7.74
C ALA A 181 -3.17 18.83 6.83
N LEU A 182 -2.21 19.44 6.13
CA LEU A 182 -1.24 18.75 5.26
C LEU A 182 -0.29 17.83 6.03
N ARG A 183 0.01 18.12 7.31
CA ARG A 183 0.71 17.18 8.19
C ARG A 183 -0.15 15.94 8.44
N LEU A 184 -1.39 16.12 8.91
CA LEU A 184 -2.31 15.02 9.20
C LEU A 184 -2.63 14.19 7.95
N GLN A 185 -2.72 14.81 6.78
CA GLN A 185 -2.90 14.10 5.51
C GLN A 185 -1.72 13.20 5.15
N ARG A 186 -0.49 13.58 5.52
CA ARG A 186 0.70 12.74 5.29
C ARG A 186 0.73 11.56 6.26
N GLU A 187 0.38 11.78 7.51
CA GLU A 187 0.17 10.70 8.48
C GLU A 187 -0.93 9.74 8.02
N LEU A 188 -2.03 10.28 7.48
CA LEU A 188 -3.10 9.52 6.86
C LEU A 188 -2.60 8.74 5.63
N ALA A 189 -1.74 9.32 4.79
CA ALA A 189 -1.18 8.62 3.63
C ALA A 189 -0.34 7.40 4.05
N THR A 190 0.52 7.53 5.06
CA THR A 190 1.27 6.39 5.62
C THR A 190 0.33 5.35 6.21
N ALA A 191 -0.64 5.78 7.04
CA ALA A 191 -1.59 4.85 7.65
C ALA A 191 -2.45 4.11 6.60
N ARG A 192 -2.76 4.73 5.45
CA ARG A 192 -3.50 4.08 4.35
C ARG A 192 -2.66 2.98 3.71
N ALA A 193 -1.37 3.22 3.49
CA ALA A 193 -0.45 2.21 2.98
C ALA A 193 -0.35 1.03 3.96
N ASP A 194 -0.18 1.30 5.25
CA ASP A 194 -0.12 0.27 6.30
C ASP A 194 -1.41 -0.56 6.34
N ALA A 195 -2.58 0.10 6.32
CA ALA A 195 -3.88 -0.58 6.34
C ALA A 195 -4.08 -1.49 5.12
N LEU A 196 -3.65 -1.06 3.92
CA LEU A 196 -3.70 -1.88 2.71
C LEU A 196 -2.77 -3.09 2.81
N ALA A 197 -1.54 -2.92 3.32
CA ALA A 197 -0.61 -4.03 3.53
C ALA A 197 -1.19 -5.06 4.51
N ILE A 198 -1.81 -4.60 5.60
CA ILE A 198 -2.46 -5.48 6.58
C ILE A 198 -3.69 -6.18 5.97
N ALA A 199 -4.48 -5.47 5.14
CA ALA A 199 -5.64 -6.07 4.45
C ALA A 199 -5.22 -7.17 3.47
N HIS A 200 -4.12 -6.98 2.74
CA HIS A 200 -3.54 -8.01 1.88
C HIS A 200 -3.06 -9.21 2.70
N ALA A 201 -2.30 -8.98 3.77
CA ALA A 201 -1.88 -10.06 4.67
C ALA A 201 -3.08 -10.84 5.22
N TRP A 202 -4.17 -10.16 5.59
CA TRP A 202 -5.38 -10.84 6.05
C TRP A 202 -6.00 -11.73 4.95
N ALA A 203 -6.04 -11.23 3.72
CA ALA A 203 -6.59 -11.97 2.58
C ALA A 203 -5.77 -13.22 2.28
N ASP A 204 -4.44 -13.13 2.35
CA ASP A 204 -3.52 -14.27 2.16
C ASP A 204 -3.76 -15.34 3.25
N GLU A 205 -3.74 -14.96 4.53
CA GLU A 205 -3.98 -15.89 5.65
C GLU A 205 -5.38 -16.55 5.56
N ASN A 206 -6.39 -15.79 5.12
CA ASN A 206 -7.74 -16.32 4.97
C ASN A 206 -7.87 -17.23 3.74
N SER A 207 -7.09 -16.99 2.68
CA SER A 207 -6.98 -17.88 1.52
C SER A 207 -6.34 -19.21 1.91
N ASP A 208 -5.23 -19.17 2.65
CA ASP A 208 -4.55 -20.37 3.15
C ASP A 208 -5.48 -21.18 4.06
N ARG A 209 -6.18 -20.51 4.98
CA ARG A 209 -7.23 -21.13 5.82
C ARG A 209 -8.28 -21.85 4.96
N ALA A 210 -8.80 -21.17 3.93
CA ALA A 210 -9.81 -21.74 3.04
C ALA A 210 -9.28 -22.94 2.24
N GLN A 211 -8.02 -22.89 1.80
CA GLN A 211 -7.38 -24.01 1.11
C GLN A 211 -7.27 -25.24 2.01
N PHE A 212 -6.81 -25.10 3.26
CA PHE A 212 -6.71 -26.23 4.18
C PHE A 212 -8.07 -26.74 4.64
N ALA A 213 -9.05 -25.85 4.83
CA ALA A 213 -10.44 -26.24 5.15
C ALA A 213 -11.11 -27.02 3.99
N ALA A 214 -10.69 -26.78 2.74
CA ALA A 214 -11.22 -27.46 1.57
C ALA A 214 -10.60 -28.86 1.34
N LEU A 215 -9.56 -29.25 2.08
CA LEU A 215 -8.97 -30.60 2.01
C LEU A 215 -9.84 -31.61 2.77
N ASP A 216 -11.01 -31.92 2.20
CA ASP A 216 -11.87 -33.00 2.67
C ASP A 216 -11.42 -34.35 2.09
N VAL A 217 -11.13 -35.31 2.98
CA VAL A 217 -10.69 -36.66 2.60
C VAL A 217 -11.76 -37.72 2.86
N THR A 218 -12.95 -37.33 3.31
CA THR A 218 -13.99 -38.25 3.81
C THR A 218 -14.37 -39.30 2.76
N GLU A 219 -14.62 -38.88 1.52
CA GLU A 219 -14.95 -39.80 0.42
C GLU A 219 -13.80 -40.73 0.06
N THR A 220 -12.57 -40.20 0.00
CA THR A 220 -11.37 -41.01 -0.31
C THR A 220 -11.12 -42.06 0.76
N ARG A 221 -11.31 -41.70 2.04
CA ARG A 221 -11.20 -42.65 3.17
C ARG A 221 -12.26 -43.75 3.08
N ALA A 222 -13.50 -43.39 2.81
CA ALA A 222 -14.59 -44.35 2.67
C ALA A 222 -14.34 -45.34 1.52
N ALA A 223 -13.88 -44.86 0.36
CA ALA A 223 -13.55 -45.72 -0.78
C ALA A 223 -12.39 -46.68 -0.49
N LEU A 224 -11.35 -46.22 0.23
CA LEU A 224 -10.22 -47.07 0.64
C LEU A 224 -10.64 -48.12 1.69
N GLN A 225 -11.54 -47.77 2.62
CA GLN A 225 -12.09 -48.71 3.59
C GLN A 225 -12.90 -49.81 2.92
N GLN A 226 -13.76 -49.45 1.95
CA GLN A 226 -14.49 -50.44 1.15
C GLN A 226 -13.53 -51.37 0.39
N THR A 227 -12.49 -50.80 -0.23
CA THR A 227 -11.46 -51.59 -0.95
C THR A 227 -10.75 -52.57 -0.02
N LEU A 228 -10.43 -52.15 1.21
CA LEU A 228 -9.80 -53.00 2.22
C LEU A 228 -10.70 -54.17 2.63
N GLU A 229 -12.00 -53.91 2.79
CA GLU A 229 -13.00 -54.95 3.10
C GLU A 229 -13.10 -55.98 1.96
N ASP A 230 -13.18 -55.52 0.71
CA ASP A 230 -13.26 -56.39 -0.47
C ASP A 230 -11.99 -57.25 -0.63
N LEU A 231 -10.81 -56.67 -0.39
CA LEU A 231 -9.53 -57.41 -0.41
C LEU A 231 -9.46 -58.48 0.69
N ARG A 232 -9.89 -58.16 1.91
CA ARG A 232 -9.91 -59.12 3.03
C ARG A 232 -10.87 -60.27 2.76
N LYS A 233 -12.03 -59.99 2.16
CA LYS A 233 -12.97 -61.03 1.73
C LYS A 233 -12.33 -61.96 0.69
N SER A 234 -11.70 -61.38 -0.33
CA SER A 234 -11.02 -62.14 -1.40
C SER A 234 -9.86 -62.99 -0.86
N GLN A 235 -9.11 -62.49 0.12
CA GLN A 235 -8.03 -63.23 0.79
C GLN A 235 -8.57 -64.44 1.55
N ALA A 236 -9.70 -64.30 2.25
CA ALA A 236 -10.31 -65.41 2.99
C ALA A 236 -10.78 -66.52 2.03
N GLU A 237 -11.42 -66.15 0.91
CA GLU A 237 -11.83 -67.08 -0.14
C GLU A 237 -10.62 -67.81 -0.77
N GLU A 238 -9.53 -67.11 -1.05
CA GLU A 238 -8.32 -67.72 -1.61
C GLU A 238 -7.58 -68.59 -0.58
N THR A 239 -7.66 -68.26 0.71
CA THR A 239 -7.08 -69.08 1.79
C THR A 239 -7.78 -70.43 1.90
N ASP A 240 -9.12 -70.42 1.91
CA ASP A 240 -9.94 -71.66 1.89
C ASP A 240 -9.65 -72.49 0.62
N ARG A 241 -9.52 -71.84 -0.54
CA ARG A 241 -9.13 -72.51 -1.79
C ARG A 241 -7.74 -73.16 -1.69
N ARG A 242 -6.76 -72.46 -1.12
CA ARG A 242 -5.40 -72.97 -0.92
C ARG A 242 -5.37 -74.17 0.01
N GLU A 243 -6.13 -74.15 1.09
CA GLU A 243 -6.24 -75.28 2.03
C GLU A 243 -6.84 -76.51 1.35
N LYS A 244 -7.92 -76.32 0.56
CA LYS A 244 -8.51 -77.40 -0.24
C LYS A 244 -7.54 -77.97 -1.27
N LEU A 245 -6.80 -77.11 -1.99
CA LEU A 245 -5.78 -77.55 -2.95
C LEU A 245 -4.63 -78.30 -2.25
N ARG A 246 -4.14 -77.84 -1.09
CA ARG A 246 -3.11 -78.54 -0.32
C ARG A 246 -3.57 -79.92 0.13
N ALA A 247 -4.80 -80.03 0.63
CA ALA A 247 -5.38 -81.32 1.02
C ALA A 247 -5.48 -82.27 -0.19
N ALA A 248 -5.94 -81.77 -1.35
CA ALA A 248 -6.02 -82.56 -2.58
C ALA A 248 -4.65 -83.01 -3.11
N VAL A 249 -3.62 -82.15 -3.03
CA VAL A 249 -2.23 -82.53 -3.36
C VAL A 249 -1.76 -83.64 -2.41
N ALA A 250 -1.93 -83.48 -1.10
CA ALA A 250 -1.48 -84.47 -0.11
C ALA A 250 -2.16 -85.83 -0.30
N GLU A 251 -3.48 -85.84 -0.53
CA GLU A 251 -4.24 -87.06 -0.82
C GLU A 251 -3.72 -87.74 -2.10
N ARG A 252 -3.47 -86.96 -3.16
CA ARG A 252 -2.97 -87.49 -4.44
C ARG A 252 -1.55 -88.03 -4.33
N GLU A 253 -0.67 -87.36 -3.59
CA GLU A 253 0.69 -87.83 -3.29
C GLU A 253 0.67 -89.15 -2.50
N GLN A 254 -0.22 -89.24 -1.51
CA GLN A 254 -0.39 -90.48 -0.75
C GLN A 254 -0.86 -91.62 -1.65
N ALA A 255 -1.87 -91.41 -2.48
CA ALA A 255 -2.36 -92.40 -3.44
C ALA A 255 -1.28 -92.84 -4.45
N LEU A 256 -0.48 -91.88 -4.95
CA LEU A 256 0.62 -92.16 -5.87
C LEU A 256 1.71 -93.01 -5.18
N SER A 257 2.08 -92.67 -3.94
CA SER A 257 3.09 -93.42 -3.18
C SER A 257 2.65 -94.86 -2.89
N GLN A 258 1.37 -95.07 -2.58
CA GLN A 258 0.80 -96.42 -2.39
C GLN A 258 0.82 -97.21 -3.70
N THR A 259 0.43 -96.58 -4.82
CA THR A 259 0.44 -97.21 -6.15
C THR A 259 1.87 -97.58 -6.56
N GLN A 260 2.85 -96.70 -6.33
CA GLN A 260 4.27 -96.97 -6.59
C GLN A 260 4.83 -98.12 -5.72
N ALA A 261 4.44 -98.19 -4.45
CA ALA A 261 4.80 -99.31 -3.58
C ALA A 261 4.22 -100.64 -4.10
N GLN A 262 2.96 -100.63 -4.56
CA GLN A 262 2.31 -101.81 -5.15
C GLN A 262 2.93 -102.19 -6.50
N LEU A 263 3.32 -101.22 -7.34
CA LEU A 263 4.07 -101.45 -8.58
C LEU A 263 5.39 -102.15 -8.30
N LYS A 264 6.14 -101.64 -7.31
CA LYS A 264 7.41 -102.26 -6.87
C LYS A 264 7.17 -103.69 -6.40
N GLN A 265 6.14 -103.94 -5.58
CA GLN A 265 5.79 -105.27 -5.11
C GLN A 265 5.40 -106.21 -6.26
N ALA A 266 4.60 -105.75 -7.22
CA ALA A 266 4.19 -106.53 -8.38
C ALA A 266 5.37 -106.85 -9.31
N ARG A 267 6.29 -105.88 -9.55
CA ARG A 267 7.54 -106.11 -10.30
C ARG A 267 8.43 -107.15 -9.63
N THR A 268 8.66 -107.01 -8.31
CA THR A 268 9.44 -108.00 -7.56
C THR A 268 8.79 -109.38 -7.63
N GLY A 269 7.46 -109.46 -7.46
CA GLY A 269 6.73 -110.73 -7.58
C GLY A 269 6.85 -111.38 -8.96
N LEU A 270 6.88 -110.58 -10.02
CA LEU A 270 7.02 -111.08 -11.40
C LEU A 270 8.46 -111.55 -11.68
N LEU A 271 9.47 -110.83 -11.19
CA LEU A 271 10.88 -111.26 -11.23
C LEU A 271 11.10 -112.55 -10.45
N THR A 272 10.60 -112.65 -9.21
CA THR A 272 10.70 -113.88 -8.40
C THR A 272 9.97 -115.04 -9.06
N LEU A 273 8.80 -114.80 -9.67
CA LEU A 273 8.09 -115.84 -10.43
C LEU A 273 8.95 -116.32 -11.62
N GLN A 274 9.60 -115.40 -12.35
CA GLN A 274 10.52 -115.74 -13.44
C GLN A 274 11.76 -116.52 -12.98
N GLU A 275 12.34 -116.15 -11.83
CA GLU A 275 13.50 -116.84 -11.23
C GLU A 275 13.16 -118.26 -10.75
N VAL A 276 11.99 -118.44 -10.13
CA VAL A 276 11.52 -119.76 -9.66
C VAL A 276 11.15 -120.66 -10.85
N GLY A 277 10.61 -120.09 -11.93
CA GLY A 277 10.22 -120.82 -13.13
C GLY A 277 9.13 -121.87 -12.89
N PHE A 278 9.11 -122.91 -13.73
CA PHE A 278 8.24 -124.08 -13.56
C PHE A 278 9.03 -125.35 -13.89
N LYS A 279 8.58 -126.50 -13.37
CA LYS A 279 9.23 -127.79 -13.63
C LYS A 279 8.84 -128.30 -15.03
N PRO A 280 9.80 -128.57 -15.94
CA PRO A 280 9.48 -129.09 -17.27
C PRO A 280 8.79 -130.46 -17.21
N GLY A 281 7.69 -130.63 -17.94
CA GLY A 281 6.89 -131.86 -17.98
C GLY A 281 5.77 -131.98 -16.92
N ASP A 282 5.54 -130.92 -16.13
CA ASP A 282 4.43 -130.81 -15.17
C ASP A 282 3.42 -129.75 -15.64
N ASP A 283 2.39 -130.19 -16.36
CA ASP A 283 1.38 -129.32 -16.96
C ASP A 283 0.61 -128.49 -15.90
N ALA A 284 0.42 -129.04 -14.69
CA ALA A 284 -0.25 -128.34 -13.60
C ALA A 284 0.61 -127.20 -13.03
N ALA A 285 1.94 -127.41 -12.93
CA ALA A 285 2.89 -126.37 -12.54
C ALA A 285 3.01 -125.26 -13.61
N PHE A 286 2.97 -125.63 -14.89
CA PHE A 286 2.99 -124.65 -16.00
C PHE A 286 1.71 -123.80 -16.03
N ASP A 287 0.54 -124.40 -15.88
CA ASP A 287 -0.74 -123.66 -15.82
C ASP A 287 -0.81 -122.73 -14.61
N ALA A 288 -0.31 -123.16 -13.44
CA ALA A 288 -0.23 -122.31 -12.25
C ALA A 288 0.74 -121.13 -12.43
N TYR A 289 1.89 -121.36 -13.07
CA TYR A 289 2.84 -120.31 -13.45
C TYR A 289 2.20 -119.31 -14.41
N ARG A 290 1.59 -119.80 -15.50
CA ARG A 290 0.95 -118.97 -16.53
C ARG A 290 -0.18 -118.10 -15.95
N ARG A 291 -1.01 -118.64 -15.06
CA ARG A 291 -2.06 -117.88 -14.36
C ARG A 291 -1.46 -116.77 -13.50
N LYS A 292 -0.49 -117.08 -12.63
CA LYS A 292 0.18 -116.07 -11.78
C LYS A 292 0.90 -115.00 -12.61
N PHE A 293 1.54 -115.40 -13.70
CA PHE A 293 2.23 -114.47 -14.62
C PHE A 293 1.24 -113.52 -15.29
N THR A 294 0.10 -114.05 -15.77
CA THR A 294 -0.97 -113.26 -16.40
C THR A 294 -1.59 -112.29 -15.38
N ASP A 295 -1.86 -112.75 -14.16
CA ASP A 295 -2.42 -111.91 -13.09
C ASP A 295 -1.46 -110.79 -12.66
N LEU A 296 -0.17 -111.09 -12.48
CA LEU A 296 0.83 -110.08 -12.12
C LEU A 296 1.09 -109.09 -13.26
N SER A 297 1.10 -109.55 -14.51
CA SER A 297 1.24 -108.69 -15.69
C SER A 297 0.02 -107.76 -15.85
N ALA A 298 -1.19 -108.30 -15.75
CA ALA A 298 -2.43 -107.51 -15.79
C ALA A 298 -2.56 -106.56 -14.58
N ARG A 299 -1.98 -106.91 -13.43
CA ARG A 299 -1.90 -106.02 -12.26
C ARG A 299 -0.87 -104.91 -12.47
N LEU A 300 0.26 -105.21 -13.10
CA LEU A 300 1.28 -104.20 -13.43
C LEU A 300 0.75 -103.14 -14.39
N VAL A 301 0.13 -103.57 -15.50
CA VAL A 301 -0.45 -102.64 -16.49
C VAL A 301 -1.49 -101.72 -15.82
N ARG A 302 -2.43 -102.29 -15.05
CA ARG A 302 -3.43 -101.49 -14.30
C ARG A 302 -2.81 -100.51 -13.32
N LEU A 303 -1.77 -100.92 -12.59
CA LEU A 303 -1.10 -100.03 -11.64
C LEU A 303 -0.25 -98.95 -12.34
N GLN A 304 0.30 -99.23 -13.53
CA GLN A 304 1.02 -98.24 -14.35
C GLN A 304 0.05 -97.21 -14.92
N GLU A 305 -1.11 -97.65 -15.42
CA GLU A 305 -2.20 -96.77 -15.85
C GLU A 305 -2.69 -95.90 -14.68
N GLN A 306 -2.84 -96.48 -13.49
CA GLN A 306 -3.23 -95.76 -12.29
C GLN A 306 -2.17 -94.76 -11.83
N GLU A 307 -0.87 -95.12 -11.88
CA GLU A 307 0.23 -94.19 -11.58
C GLU A 307 0.22 -93.00 -12.55
N GLN A 308 0.11 -93.26 -13.85
CA GLN A 308 0.11 -92.22 -14.86
C GLN A 308 -1.12 -91.30 -14.74
N TRP A 309 -2.29 -91.87 -14.43
CA TRP A 309 -3.49 -91.10 -14.14
C TRP A 309 -3.37 -90.24 -12.87
N LEU A 310 -2.72 -90.76 -11.82
CA LEU A 310 -2.49 -90.00 -10.59
C LEU A 310 -1.48 -88.86 -10.80
N SER A 311 -0.44 -89.08 -11.63
CA SER A 311 0.61 -88.11 -11.94
C SER A 311 0.11 -87.01 -12.89
N ASP A 312 -0.40 -87.42 -14.05
CA ASP A 312 -0.59 -86.53 -15.20
C ASP A 312 -2.08 -86.21 -15.42
N GLY A 313 -2.98 -86.94 -14.76
CA GLY A 313 -4.42 -86.79 -14.87
C GLY A 313 -5.01 -87.57 -16.04
N GLY A 314 -6.31 -87.38 -16.28
CA GLY A 314 -7.01 -88.04 -17.38
C GLY A 314 -8.52 -88.06 -17.19
N ARG A 315 -9.23 -88.88 -17.97
CA ARG A 315 -10.67 -89.12 -17.79
C ARG A 315 -10.93 -90.49 -17.20
N ALA A 316 -11.39 -90.53 -15.96
CA ALA A 316 -11.70 -91.78 -15.27
C ALA A 316 -12.90 -92.47 -15.93
N GLY A 317 -12.71 -93.70 -16.42
CA GLY A 317 -13.75 -94.48 -17.10
C GLY A 317 -13.98 -94.08 -18.57
N ALA A 318 -13.05 -93.36 -19.19
CA ALA A 318 -13.12 -93.08 -20.62
C ALA A 318 -12.65 -94.29 -21.44
N SER A 319 -13.29 -94.49 -22.60
CA SER A 319 -12.87 -95.45 -23.61
C SER A 319 -12.48 -94.72 -24.90
N PHE A 320 -11.51 -95.27 -25.63
CA PHE A 320 -11.25 -94.83 -27.00
C PHE A 320 -12.34 -95.39 -27.90
N ALA A 321 -12.94 -94.53 -28.73
CA ALA A 321 -14.00 -94.94 -29.65
C ALA A 321 -13.50 -95.81 -30.81
N ASP A 322 -12.21 -95.71 -31.14
CA ASP A 322 -11.54 -96.40 -32.24
C ASP A 322 -10.23 -97.03 -31.75
N ASP A 323 -9.76 -98.09 -32.43
CA ASP A 323 -8.51 -98.81 -32.13
C ASP A 323 -7.22 -97.99 -32.38
N ASP A 324 -7.34 -96.69 -32.72
CA ASP A 324 -6.21 -95.78 -32.91
C ASP A 324 -5.90 -94.99 -31.61
N PRO A 325 -4.81 -95.34 -30.89
CA PRO A 325 -4.47 -94.73 -29.61
C PRO A 325 -3.96 -93.28 -29.71
N PHE A 326 -3.75 -92.73 -30.91
CA PHE A 326 -3.23 -91.37 -31.11
C PHE A 326 -4.23 -90.40 -31.75
N ALA A 327 -5.26 -90.91 -32.44
CA ALA A 327 -6.26 -90.08 -33.13
C ALA A 327 -7.72 -90.34 -32.70
N GLY A 328 -7.98 -91.40 -31.92
CA GLY A 328 -9.32 -91.79 -31.49
C GLY A 328 -9.99 -90.77 -30.57
N ALA A 329 -11.27 -90.46 -30.82
CA ALA A 329 -12.07 -89.63 -29.92
C ALA A 329 -12.28 -90.34 -28.57
N ILE A 330 -11.90 -89.68 -27.48
CA ILE A 330 -12.10 -90.18 -26.12
C ILE A 330 -13.59 -90.00 -25.76
N GLN A 331 -14.32 -91.10 -25.58
CA GLN A 331 -15.74 -91.10 -25.19
C GLN A 331 -15.91 -91.36 -23.69
N GLY A 332 -16.79 -90.57 -23.07
CA GLY A 332 -17.14 -90.71 -21.66
C GLY A 332 -16.01 -90.29 -20.69
N GLY A 333 -16.20 -90.70 -19.43
CA GLY A 333 -15.29 -90.49 -18.31
C GLY A 333 -15.36 -89.12 -17.62
N GLN A 334 -15.15 -89.12 -16.31
CA GLN A 334 -15.07 -87.90 -15.48
C GLN A 334 -13.64 -87.33 -15.55
N PRO A 335 -13.46 -86.03 -15.85
CA PRO A 335 -12.13 -85.43 -15.81
C PRO A 335 -11.57 -85.47 -14.38
N SER A 336 -10.33 -85.95 -14.26
CA SER A 336 -9.58 -85.97 -13.01
C SER A 336 -8.25 -85.23 -13.22
N GLU A 337 -7.97 -84.33 -12.30
CA GLU A 337 -6.76 -83.52 -12.30
C GLU A 337 -5.57 -84.37 -11.84
N GLY A 338 -4.45 -84.31 -12.56
CA GLY A 338 -3.20 -84.93 -12.16
C GLY A 338 -2.52 -84.16 -11.04
N LEU A 339 -1.56 -84.82 -10.36
CA LEU A 339 -0.74 -84.19 -9.33
C LEU A 339 -0.01 -82.93 -9.84
N GLN A 340 0.48 -82.94 -11.09
CA GLN A 340 1.19 -81.78 -11.66
C GLN A 340 0.29 -80.54 -11.79
N GLU A 341 -0.93 -80.71 -12.30
CA GLU A 341 -1.92 -79.64 -12.44
C GLU A 341 -2.36 -79.11 -11.06
N LEU A 342 -2.60 -79.99 -10.09
CA LEU A 342 -2.93 -79.58 -8.71
C LEU A 342 -1.79 -78.77 -8.07
N ARG A 343 -0.52 -79.17 -8.26
CA ARG A 343 0.65 -78.43 -7.79
C ARG A 343 0.79 -77.08 -8.49
N ALA A 344 0.57 -77.00 -9.80
CA ALA A 344 0.62 -75.74 -10.55
C ALA A 344 -0.45 -74.75 -10.05
N ARG A 345 -1.68 -75.24 -9.83
CA ARG A 345 -2.77 -74.43 -9.26
C ARG A 345 -2.51 -74.00 -7.82
N LEU A 346 -1.91 -74.88 -7.01
CA LEU A 346 -1.49 -74.53 -5.65
C LEU A 346 -0.45 -73.41 -5.67
N ALA A 347 0.55 -73.47 -6.56
CA ALA A 347 1.56 -72.42 -6.69
C ALA A 347 0.96 -71.06 -7.07
N VAL A 348 0.02 -71.05 -8.03
CA VAL A 348 -0.72 -69.82 -8.41
C VAL A 348 -1.56 -69.28 -7.24
N ALA A 349 -2.22 -70.15 -6.48
CA ALA A 349 -2.98 -69.75 -5.29
C ALA A 349 -2.07 -69.20 -4.17
N GLU A 350 -0.89 -69.77 -3.99
CA GLU A 350 0.12 -69.29 -3.06
C GLU A 350 0.66 -67.90 -3.44
N GLU A 351 0.96 -67.67 -4.73
CA GLU A 351 1.36 -66.37 -5.25
C GLU A 351 0.25 -65.31 -5.09
N LYS A 352 -1.00 -65.67 -5.41
CA LYS A 352 -2.16 -64.80 -5.20
C LYS A 352 -2.35 -64.42 -3.73
N ALA A 353 -2.16 -65.36 -2.80
CA ALA A 353 -2.26 -65.09 -1.37
C ALA A 353 -1.23 -64.03 -0.93
N VAL A 354 0.02 -64.14 -1.40
CA VAL A 354 1.06 -63.14 -1.14
C VAL A 354 0.68 -61.77 -1.72
N HIS A 355 0.12 -61.73 -2.93
CA HIS A 355 -0.35 -60.49 -3.54
C HIS A 355 -1.49 -59.83 -2.75
N PHE A 356 -2.44 -60.60 -2.22
CA PHE A 356 -3.50 -60.06 -1.36
C PHE A 356 -2.93 -59.47 -0.06
N GLU A 357 -1.99 -60.15 0.59
CA GLU A 357 -1.33 -59.64 1.80
C GLU A 357 -0.63 -58.29 1.53
N GLN A 358 0.10 -58.19 0.42
CA GLN A 358 0.76 -56.95 0.00
C GLN A 358 -0.25 -55.85 -0.33
N ALA A 359 -1.35 -56.18 -1.03
CA ALA A 359 -2.39 -55.22 -1.39
C ALA A 359 -3.13 -54.68 -0.16
N ILE A 360 -3.41 -55.53 0.83
CA ILE A 360 -4.00 -55.15 2.13
C ILE A 360 -3.05 -54.20 2.85
N ALA A 361 -1.77 -54.56 3.02
CA ALA A 361 -0.79 -53.72 3.72
C ALA A 361 -0.60 -52.36 3.03
N ALA A 362 -0.56 -52.33 1.69
CA ALA A 362 -0.48 -51.11 0.91
C ALA A 362 -1.73 -50.22 1.07
N THR A 363 -2.92 -50.83 1.10
CA THR A 363 -4.19 -50.11 1.31
C THR A 363 -4.28 -49.54 2.72
N GLU A 364 -3.88 -50.28 3.75
CA GLU A 364 -3.79 -49.79 5.13
C GLU A 364 -2.78 -48.65 5.27
N ALA A 365 -1.62 -48.73 4.59
CA ALA A 365 -0.66 -47.64 4.55
C ALA A 365 -1.24 -46.37 3.89
N ARG A 366 -2.00 -46.52 2.79
CA ARG A 366 -2.71 -45.41 2.14
C ARG A 366 -3.77 -44.78 3.04
N ILE A 367 -4.57 -45.58 3.75
CA ILE A 367 -5.56 -45.08 4.72
C ILE A 367 -4.86 -44.24 5.79
N ARG A 368 -3.77 -44.75 6.39
CA ARG A 368 -2.99 -44.00 7.40
C ARG A 368 -2.41 -42.70 6.85
N ALA A 369 -1.91 -42.70 5.61
CA ALA A 369 -1.38 -41.50 4.97
C ALA A 369 -2.47 -40.44 4.75
N VAL A 370 -3.66 -40.85 4.30
CA VAL A 370 -4.83 -39.96 4.14
C VAL A 370 -5.28 -39.37 5.48
N GLU A 371 -5.34 -40.18 6.54
CA GLU A 371 -5.68 -39.72 7.88
C GLU A 371 -4.65 -38.73 8.44
N SER A 372 -3.35 -39.00 8.26
CA SER A 372 -2.28 -38.07 8.63
C SER A 372 -2.42 -36.75 7.88
N SER A 373 -2.63 -36.80 6.56
CA SER A 373 -2.80 -35.59 5.74
C SER A 373 -3.99 -34.75 6.19
N SER A 374 -5.11 -35.38 6.57
CA SER A 374 -6.29 -34.68 7.09
C SER A 374 -6.03 -34.05 8.46
N ALA A 375 -5.37 -34.78 9.36
CA ALA A 375 -4.98 -34.24 10.66
C ALA A 375 -4.01 -33.06 10.52
N ASP A 376 -3.10 -33.12 9.54
CA ASP A 376 -2.15 -32.04 9.24
C ASP A 376 -2.87 -30.82 8.67
N ALA A 377 -3.77 -31.02 7.71
CA ALA A 377 -4.63 -29.97 7.16
C ALA A 377 -5.45 -29.28 8.27
N GLY A 378 -6.08 -30.05 9.17
CA GLY A 378 -6.84 -29.50 10.30
C GLY A 378 -5.98 -28.73 11.32
N ARG A 379 -4.69 -29.09 11.49
CA ARG A 379 -3.75 -28.30 12.29
C ARG A 379 -3.39 -26.99 11.59
N GLN A 380 -3.14 -27.02 10.29
CA GLN A 380 -2.84 -25.83 9.49
C GLN A 380 -4.04 -24.88 9.43
N GLU A 381 -5.25 -25.39 9.21
CA GLU A 381 -6.48 -24.59 9.23
C GLU A 381 -6.61 -23.81 10.55
N LYS A 382 -6.43 -24.48 11.70
CA LYS A 382 -6.47 -23.82 13.02
C LYS A 382 -5.38 -22.76 13.18
N HIS A 383 -4.17 -23.04 12.68
CA HIS A 383 -3.05 -22.10 12.71
C HIS A 383 -3.37 -20.83 11.91
N TYR A 384 -3.82 -20.98 10.66
CA TYR A 384 -4.21 -19.87 9.79
C TYR A 384 -5.48 -19.16 10.29
N ALA A 385 -6.40 -19.85 10.95
CA ALA A 385 -7.55 -19.21 11.61
C ALA A 385 -7.11 -18.24 12.73
N GLN A 386 -6.15 -18.65 13.57
CA GLN A 386 -5.61 -17.79 14.63
C GLN A 386 -4.85 -16.59 14.04
N ARG A 387 -4.02 -16.82 13.02
CA ARG A 387 -3.27 -15.75 12.34
C ARG A 387 -4.20 -14.77 11.63
N SER A 388 -5.17 -15.26 10.88
CA SER A 388 -6.19 -14.43 10.22
C SER A 388 -6.97 -13.59 11.24
N ALA A 389 -7.36 -14.15 12.39
CA ALA A 389 -8.00 -13.38 13.45
C ALA A 389 -7.10 -12.29 14.03
N ALA A 390 -5.81 -12.57 14.27
CA ALA A 390 -4.86 -11.60 14.76
C ALA A 390 -4.59 -10.47 13.76
N VAL A 391 -4.45 -10.80 12.46
CA VAL A 391 -4.30 -9.81 11.39
C VAL A 391 -5.57 -8.98 11.22
N LYS A 392 -6.76 -9.61 11.36
CA LYS A 392 -8.04 -8.89 11.32
C LYS A 392 -8.16 -7.85 12.43
N ALA A 393 -7.78 -8.20 13.65
CA ALA A 393 -7.78 -7.24 14.77
C ALA A 393 -6.84 -6.05 14.51
N ARG A 394 -5.66 -6.30 13.91
CA ARG A 394 -4.74 -5.23 13.49
C ARG A 394 -5.33 -4.36 12.37
N LEU A 395 -6.04 -4.98 11.43
CA LEU A 395 -6.73 -4.25 10.36
C LEU A 395 -7.82 -3.34 10.93
N ASP A 396 -8.61 -3.83 11.88
CA ASP A 396 -9.67 -3.04 12.51
C ASP A 396 -9.11 -1.82 13.25
N ALA A 397 -8.01 -2.01 14.01
CA ALA A 397 -7.30 -0.89 14.63
C ALA A 397 -6.71 0.10 13.61
N ALA A 398 -6.20 -0.41 12.47
CA ALA A 398 -5.70 0.45 11.39
C ALA A 398 -6.83 1.27 10.75
N ILE A 399 -8.00 0.67 10.51
CA ILE A 399 -9.20 1.34 10.00
C ILE A 399 -9.68 2.43 10.95
N GLU A 400 -9.72 2.17 12.26
CA GLU A 400 -10.11 3.18 13.26
C GLU A 400 -9.13 4.36 13.27
N LYS A 401 -7.82 4.07 13.17
CA LYS A 401 -6.77 5.10 13.04
C LYS A 401 -6.96 5.93 11.77
N LEU A 402 -7.31 5.31 10.65
CA LEU A 402 -7.63 6.02 9.40
C LEU A 402 -8.80 6.99 9.57
N ALA A 403 -9.91 6.52 10.16
CA ALA A 403 -11.08 7.34 10.39
C ALA A 403 -10.77 8.54 11.30
N THR A 404 -9.98 8.32 12.35
CA THR A 404 -9.55 9.38 13.28
C THR A 404 -8.69 10.43 12.58
N LEU A 405 -7.66 10.01 11.84
CA LEU A 405 -6.78 10.92 11.11
C LEU A 405 -7.54 11.68 10.02
N ALA A 406 -8.45 11.02 9.29
CA ALA A 406 -9.29 11.66 8.28
C ALA A 406 -10.20 12.72 8.89
N LYS A 407 -10.82 12.44 10.05
CA LYS A 407 -11.64 13.41 10.80
C LYS A 407 -10.81 14.62 11.24
N GLN A 408 -9.67 14.38 11.89
CA GLN A 408 -8.79 15.46 12.36
C GLN A 408 -8.28 16.33 11.20
N ALA A 409 -7.90 15.71 10.07
CA ALA A 409 -7.49 16.44 8.88
C ALA A 409 -8.65 17.30 8.33
N GLY A 410 -9.86 16.74 8.26
CA GLY A 410 -11.07 17.46 7.85
C GLY A 410 -11.43 18.65 8.74
N GLU A 411 -11.29 18.51 10.06
CA GLU A 411 -11.48 19.61 11.02
C GLU A 411 -10.48 20.75 10.79
N LYS A 412 -9.21 20.42 10.53
CA LYS A 412 -8.19 21.43 10.22
C LYS A 412 -8.40 22.09 8.86
N GLN A 413 -8.90 21.34 7.87
CA GLN A 413 -9.33 21.91 6.60
C GLN A 413 -10.51 22.87 6.77
N ASN A 414 -11.51 22.52 7.58
CA ASN A 414 -12.64 23.42 7.86
C ASN A 414 -12.15 24.71 8.52
N ALA A 415 -11.28 24.63 9.54
CA ALA A 415 -10.68 25.80 10.15
C ALA A 415 -9.88 26.67 9.16
N ALA A 416 -9.17 26.04 8.22
CA ALA A 416 -8.48 26.74 7.15
C ALA A 416 -9.44 27.44 6.17
N LEU A 417 -10.54 26.77 5.80
CA LEU A 417 -11.59 27.32 4.94
C LEU A 417 -12.30 28.51 5.59
N ASP A 418 -12.69 28.39 6.86
CA ASP A 418 -13.33 29.47 7.61
C ASP A 418 -12.42 30.70 7.68
N ALA A 419 -11.12 30.49 7.95
CA ALA A 419 -10.13 31.56 7.95
C ALA A 419 -9.92 32.17 6.55
N ALA A 420 -9.91 31.35 5.48
CA ALA A 420 -9.77 31.85 4.11
C ALA A 420 -10.99 32.67 3.67
N LYS A 421 -12.22 32.23 4.01
CA LYS A 421 -13.46 32.98 3.77
C LYS A 421 -13.50 34.29 4.55
N ALA A 422 -13.03 34.27 5.81
CA ALA A 422 -12.88 35.49 6.60
C ALA A 422 -11.86 36.46 5.98
N ALA A 423 -10.75 35.94 5.44
CA ALA A 423 -9.76 36.73 4.71
C ALA A 423 -10.35 37.37 3.45
N GLU A 424 -11.07 36.58 2.65
CA GLU A 424 -11.76 37.06 1.46
C GLU A 424 -12.74 38.18 1.78
N SER A 425 -13.62 37.98 2.77
CA SER A 425 -14.59 38.98 3.22
C SER A 425 -13.89 40.26 3.68
N ALA A 426 -12.81 40.14 4.47
CA ALA A 426 -12.04 41.29 4.94
C ALA A 426 -11.35 42.05 3.79
N PHE A 427 -10.78 41.35 2.81
CA PHE A 427 -10.18 42.01 1.64
C PHE A 427 -11.21 42.63 0.70
N ARG A 428 -12.38 42.01 0.55
CA ARG A 428 -13.52 42.61 -0.17
C ARG A 428 -14.00 43.88 0.53
N ASN A 429 -14.11 43.87 1.86
CA ASN A 429 -14.42 45.05 2.65
C ASN A 429 -13.36 46.14 2.51
N ALA A 430 -12.08 45.75 2.44
CA ALA A 430 -11.01 46.70 2.17
C ALA A 430 -11.14 47.34 0.78
N ARG A 431 -11.47 46.54 -0.25
CA ARG A 431 -11.71 47.05 -1.60
C ARG A 431 -12.85 48.07 -1.62
N THR A 432 -13.97 47.77 -0.95
CA THR A 432 -15.10 48.71 -0.81
C THR A 432 -14.67 49.98 -0.07
N ALA A 433 -13.93 49.84 1.03
CA ALA A 433 -13.43 50.99 1.79
C ALA A 433 -12.46 51.86 0.99
N VAL A 434 -11.59 51.27 0.15
CA VAL A 434 -10.74 52.01 -0.79
C VAL A 434 -11.59 52.74 -1.84
N ALA A 435 -12.58 52.07 -2.43
CA ALA A 435 -13.45 52.68 -3.43
C ALA A 435 -14.24 53.87 -2.86
N ASP A 436 -14.80 53.72 -1.66
CA ASP A 436 -15.51 54.80 -0.96
C ASP A 436 -14.56 55.94 -0.58
N TRP A 437 -13.34 55.62 -0.16
CA TRP A 437 -12.30 56.60 0.14
C TRP A 437 -11.89 57.42 -1.09
N VAL A 438 -11.69 56.76 -2.24
CA VAL A 438 -11.40 57.43 -3.52
C VAL A 438 -12.60 58.26 -3.99
N ARG A 439 -13.84 57.76 -3.85
CA ARG A 439 -15.06 58.52 -4.17
C ARG A 439 -15.16 59.79 -3.34
N ALA A 440 -14.98 59.69 -2.01
CA ALA A 440 -14.97 60.84 -1.11
C ALA A 440 -13.85 61.84 -1.46
N ALA A 441 -12.67 61.36 -1.86
CA ALA A 441 -11.59 62.23 -2.32
C ALA A 441 -11.94 62.96 -3.63
N ARG A 442 -12.64 62.32 -4.57
CA ARG A 442 -13.13 62.97 -5.80
C ARG A 442 -14.20 64.01 -5.52
N GLU A 443 -15.11 63.73 -4.58
CA GLU A 443 -16.12 64.70 -4.15
C GLU A 443 -15.46 65.93 -3.49
N LEU A 444 -14.47 65.71 -2.62
CA LEU A 444 -13.69 66.79 -2.00
C LEU A 444 -12.85 67.59 -3.00
N GLN A 445 -12.41 66.97 -4.10
CA GLN A 445 -11.72 67.68 -5.19
C GLN A 445 -12.58 68.76 -5.84
N SER A 446 -13.91 68.61 -5.81
CA SER A 446 -14.82 69.67 -6.29
C SER A 446 -14.79 70.92 -5.38
N GLN A 447 -14.41 70.77 -4.12
CA GLN A 447 -14.29 71.85 -3.13
C GLN A 447 -12.89 72.47 -3.07
N ASP A 448 -11.88 71.84 -3.69
CA ASP A 448 -10.53 72.38 -3.92
C ASP A 448 -10.20 72.45 -5.43
N PRO A 449 -10.90 73.28 -6.22
CA PRO A 449 -10.71 73.32 -7.68
C PRO A 449 -9.30 73.75 -8.10
N GLN A 450 -8.57 74.45 -7.23
CA GLN A 450 -7.18 74.86 -7.47
C GLN A 450 -6.15 73.75 -7.15
N ARG A 451 -6.60 72.57 -6.67
CA ARG A 451 -5.77 71.39 -6.34
C ARG A 451 -4.64 71.71 -5.36
N LYS A 452 -4.84 72.64 -4.42
CA LYS A 452 -3.81 73.05 -3.47
C LYS A 452 -3.57 72.02 -2.36
N ASN A 453 -4.51 71.11 -2.15
CA ASN A 453 -4.39 70.05 -1.16
C ASN A 453 -3.50 68.90 -1.68
N GLU A 454 -2.22 68.91 -1.29
CA GLU A 454 -1.25 67.89 -1.67
C GLU A 454 -1.66 66.46 -1.26
N ARG A 455 -2.38 66.33 -0.14
CA ARG A 455 -2.85 65.02 0.35
C ARG A 455 -3.94 64.46 -0.54
N LEU A 456 -4.91 65.29 -0.89
CA LEU A 456 -5.98 64.94 -1.82
C LEU A 456 -5.40 64.54 -3.19
N ARG A 457 -4.38 65.27 -3.66
CA ARG A 457 -3.64 64.96 -4.88
C ARG A 457 -2.95 63.60 -4.79
N ALA A 458 -2.31 63.28 -3.67
CA ALA A 458 -1.67 61.99 -3.45
C ALA A 458 -2.67 60.81 -3.48
N ILE A 459 -3.85 60.98 -2.86
CA ILE A 459 -4.91 59.95 -2.90
C ILE A 459 -5.39 59.71 -4.33
N LEU A 460 -5.70 60.79 -5.05
CA LEU A 460 -6.23 60.69 -6.41
C LEU A 460 -5.20 60.19 -7.42
N ALA A 461 -3.90 60.36 -7.13
CA ALA A 461 -2.80 59.82 -7.90
C ALA A 461 -2.48 58.35 -7.56
N ASP A 462 -2.96 57.82 -6.43
CA ASP A 462 -2.71 56.43 -6.02
C ASP A 462 -3.68 55.46 -6.72
N SER A 463 -3.33 55.11 -7.97
CA SER A 463 -4.01 54.05 -8.72
C SER A 463 -3.71 52.63 -8.20
N GLY A 464 -2.76 52.48 -7.25
CA GLY A 464 -2.30 51.19 -6.75
C GLY A 464 -3.17 50.63 -5.62
N ALA A 465 -3.85 51.48 -4.87
CA ALA A 465 -4.64 51.10 -3.71
C ALA A 465 -5.75 50.07 -4.00
N GLU A 466 -6.53 50.31 -5.06
CA GLU A 466 -7.62 49.41 -5.46
C GLU A 466 -7.09 48.09 -6.00
N ALA A 467 -6.02 48.15 -6.83
CA ALA A 467 -5.35 46.97 -7.38
C ALA A 467 -4.75 46.09 -6.27
N LEU A 468 -4.21 46.69 -5.20
CA LEU A 468 -3.72 45.96 -4.03
C LEU A 468 -4.86 45.19 -3.34
N ALA A 469 -5.98 45.85 -3.07
CA ALA A 469 -7.12 45.20 -2.41
C ALA A 469 -7.73 44.08 -3.27
N GLN A 470 -7.85 44.29 -4.59
CA GLN A 470 -8.28 43.27 -5.54
C GLN A 470 -7.31 42.08 -5.58
N SER A 471 -6.00 42.34 -5.64
CA SER A 471 -4.99 41.28 -5.63
C SER A 471 -5.00 40.50 -4.31
N ALA A 472 -5.27 41.15 -3.17
CA ALA A 472 -5.36 40.49 -1.88
C ALA A 472 -6.62 39.60 -1.77
N GLU A 473 -7.77 40.08 -2.27
CA GLU A 473 -8.98 39.28 -2.39
C GLU A 473 -8.75 38.03 -3.26
N ALA A 474 -8.12 38.20 -4.43
CA ALA A 474 -7.78 37.09 -5.31
C ALA A 474 -6.81 36.09 -4.66
N ALA A 475 -5.85 36.57 -3.86
CA ALA A 475 -4.95 35.70 -3.10
C ALA A 475 -5.69 34.87 -2.04
N ALA A 476 -6.65 35.47 -1.32
CA ALA A 476 -7.49 34.73 -0.37
C ALA A 476 -8.37 33.68 -1.05
N ARG A 477 -8.99 34.01 -2.19
CA ARG A 477 -9.75 33.05 -3.02
C ARG A 477 -8.88 31.93 -3.58
N THR A 478 -7.64 32.24 -3.97
CA THR A 478 -6.68 31.22 -4.41
C THR A 478 -6.32 30.26 -3.27
N LEU A 479 -6.13 30.78 -2.05
CA LEU A 479 -5.87 29.94 -0.88
C LEU A 479 -7.09 29.08 -0.51
N HIS A 480 -8.30 29.65 -0.54
CA HIS A 480 -9.56 28.93 -0.37
C HIS A 480 -9.68 27.78 -1.38
N GLY A 481 -9.49 28.07 -2.66
CA GLY A 481 -9.47 27.07 -3.73
C GLY A 481 -8.40 26.00 -3.52
N ARG A 482 -7.19 26.38 -3.12
CA ARG A 482 -6.11 25.42 -2.81
C ARG A 482 -6.49 24.47 -1.68
N ILE A 483 -7.08 24.96 -0.59
CA ILE A 483 -7.51 24.12 0.54
C ILE A 483 -8.53 23.07 0.05
N LEU A 484 -9.47 23.48 -0.82
CA LEU A 484 -10.45 22.58 -1.40
C LEU A 484 -9.83 21.57 -2.38
N VAL A 485 -8.85 21.97 -3.20
CA VAL A 485 -8.10 21.04 -4.06
C VAL A 485 -7.41 19.96 -3.21
N GLU A 486 -6.76 20.33 -2.11
CA GLU A 486 -6.13 19.35 -1.21
C GLU A 486 -7.17 18.47 -0.48
N ARG A 487 -8.37 18.99 -0.20
CA ARG A 487 -9.50 18.20 0.30
C ARG A 487 -9.98 17.19 -0.72
N VAL A 488 -10.17 17.58 -1.97
CA VAL A 488 -10.56 16.69 -3.06
C VAL A 488 -9.55 15.56 -3.23
N ARG A 489 -8.25 15.87 -3.24
CA ARG A 489 -7.18 14.87 -3.32
C ARG A 489 -7.21 13.88 -2.16
N ALA A 490 -7.30 14.39 -0.92
CA ALA A 490 -7.30 13.56 0.28
C ALA A 490 -8.52 12.64 0.35
N LEU A 491 -9.73 13.17 0.09
CA LEU A 491 -10.97 12.38 0.13
C LEU A 491 -11.00 11.33 -0.99
N SER A 492 -10.55 11.68 -2.20
CA SER A 492 -10.46 10.72 -3.32
C SER A 492 -9.55 9.55 -2.97
N ALA A 493 -8.37 9.86 -2.40
CA ALA A 493 -7.39 8.85 -2.03
C ALA A 493 -7.85 8.00 -0.83
N TYR A 494 -8.61 8.59 0.10
CA TYR A 494 -9.23 7.86 1.20
C TYR A 494 -10.32 6.90 0.71
N LEU A 495 -11.22 7.36 -0.17
CA LEU A 495 -12.25 6.51 -0.80
C LEU A 495 -11.65 5.32 -1.55
N ASP A 496 -10.62 5.55 -2.39
CA ASP A 496 -9.93 4.47 -3.10
C ASP A 496 -9.34 3.44 -2.13
N THR A 497 -8.82 3.88 -0.98
CA THR A 497 -8.29 2.98 0.06
C THR A 497 -9.40 2.13 0.66
N LEU A 498 -10.52 2.73 1.05
CA LEU A 498 -11.67 2.00 1.61
C LEU A 498 -12.23 0.97 0.61
N GLN A 499 -12.34 1.34 -0.68
CA GLN A 499 -12.78 0.43 -1.73
C GLN A 499 -11.82 -0.74 -1.93
N ARG A 500 -10.50 -0.52 -1.90
CA ARG A 500 -9.49 -1.58 -1.97
C ARG A 500 -9.55 -2.50 -0.75
N ILE A 501 -9.74 -1.95 0.45
CA ILE A 501 -9.92 -2.76 1.66
C ILE A 501 -11.18 -3.62 1.54
N THR A 502 -12.32 -3.09 1.09
CA THR A 502 -13.55 -3.89 0.87
C THR A 502 -13.36 -5.00 -0.17
N ARG A 503 -12.52 -4.79 -1.19
CA ARG A 503 -12.17 -5.86 -2.16
C ARG A 503 -11.32 -6.97 -1.53
N ALA A 504 -10.38 -6.61 -0.66
CA ALA A 504 -9.54 -7.58 0.06
C ALA A 504 -10.31 -8.30 1.17
N VAL A 505 -11.21 -7.57 1.85
CA VAL A 505 -12.00 -8.04 2.99
C VAL A 505 -13.48 -7.89 2.65
N ARG A 506 -14.06 -8.95 2.07
CA ARG A 506 -15.45 -8.92 1.54
C ARG A 506 -16.50 -8.51 2.58
N ASP A 507 -16.27 -8.79 3.85
CA ASP A 507 -17.19 -8.46 4.94
C ASP A 507 -17.05 -7.00 5.43
N ALA A 508 -15.98 -6.29 5.02
CA ALA A 508 -15.76 -4.90 5.40
C ALA A 508 -16.67 -3.96 4.59
N LYS A 509 -17.64 -3.36 5.27
CA LYS A 509 -18.54 -2.35 4.72
C LYS A 509 -18.20 -0.98 5.30
N PHE A 510 -18.02 0.00 4.41
CA PHE A 510 -17.78 1.39 4.78
C PHE A 510 -18.89 2.28 4.24
N GLU A 511 -19.38 3.20 5.06
CA GLU A 511 -20.32 4.23 4.64
C GLU A 511 -19.58 5.32 3.84
N THR A 512 -19.67 5.31 2.50
CA THR A 512 -18.96 6.25 1.62
C THR A 512 -19.79 7.45 1.18
N ALA A 513 -21.11 7.39 1.29
CA ALA A 513 -22.02 8.41 0.72
C ALA A 513 -21.71 9.84 1.23
N GLY A 514 -21.47 10.01 2.53
CA GLY A 514 -21.12 11.33 3.10
C GLY A 514 -19.75 11.85 2.62
N ILE A 515 -18.80 10.95 2.34
CA ILE A 515 -17.48 11.31 1.82
C ILE A 515 -17.60 11.74 0.35
N GLU A 516 -18.37 11.02 -0.45
CA GLU A 516 -18.64 11.34 -1.86
C GLU A 516 -19.36 12.68 -2.01
N GLN A 517 -20.38 12.95 -1.18
CA GLN A 517 -21.07 14.23 -1.15
C GLN A 517 -20.11 15.38 -0.81
N THR A 518 -19.28 15.20 0.22
CA THR A 518 -18.27 16.18 0.63
C THR A 518 -17.26 16.45 -0.48
N LEU A 519 -16.84 15.40 -1.19
CA LEU A 519 -15.92 15.51 -2.31
C LEU A 519 -16.52 16.28 -3.48
N SER A 520 -17.79 16.02 -3.84
CA SER A 520 -18.48 16.77 -4.90
C SER A 520 -18.62 18.25 -4.55
N ALA A 521 -19.10 18.55 -3.35
CA ALA A 521 -19.24 19.93 -2.86
C ALA A 521 -17.89 20.67 -2.85
N ALA A 522 -16.82 20.00 -2.42
CA ALA A 522 -15.48 20.60 -2.42
C ALA A 522 -14.97 20.90 -3.84
N ARG A 523 -15.31 20.06 -4.83
CA ARG A 523 -14.95 20.32 -6.24
C ARG A 523 -15.67 21.56 -6.78
N GLU A 524 -16.98 21.63 -6.60
CA GLU A 524 -17.80 22.77 -7.08
C GLU A 524 -17.36 24.09 -6.43
N GLU A 525 -17.15 24.07 -5.11
CA GLU A 525 -16.68 25.25 -4.37
C GLU A 525 -15.26 25.66 -4.80
N ALA A 526 -14.37 24.71 -5.11
CA ALA A 526 -13.02 25.00 -5.60
C ALA A 526 -13.05 25.67 -6.97
N LEU A 527 -13.88 25.16 -7.88
CA LEU A 527 -14.05 25.73 -9.22
C LEU A 527 -14.56 27.16 -9.15
N THR A 528 -15.51 27.44 -8.26
CA THR A 528 -16.05 28.78 -8.04
C THR A 528 -14.97 29.73 -7.51
N ALA A 529 -14.31 29.36 -6.40
CA ALA A 529 -13.29 30.22 -5.78
C ALA A 529 -12.09 30.50 -6.72
N LEU A 530 -11.61 29.47 -7.43
CA LEU A 530 -10.49 29.59 -8.35
C LEU A 530 -10.88 30.31 -9.65
N GLY A 531 -12.08 30.09 -10.18
CA GLY A 531 -12.59 30.79 -11.36
C GLY A 531 -12.70 32.29 -11.10
N GLU A 532 -13.22 32.67 -9.93
CA GLU A 532 -13.28 34.05 -9.52
C GLU A 532 -11.89 34.69 -9.26
N ALA A 533 -10.96 33.94 -8.67
CA ALA A 533 -9.57 34.41 -8.50
C ALA A 533 -8.88 34.62 -9.85
N ARG A 534 -9.09 33.71 -10.81
CA ARG A 534 -8.59 33.81 -12.19
C ARG A 534 -9.10 35.09 -12.84
N ASP A 535 -10.40 35.39 -12.73
CA ASP A 535 -10.99 36.56 -13.36
C ASP A 535 -10.44 37.89 -12.80
N ILE A 536 -10.15 37.94 -11.48
CA ILE A 536 -9.50 39.11 -10.88
C ILE A 536 -8.05 39.22 -11.35
N TYR A 537 -7.27 38.13 -11.30
CA TYR A 537 -5.87 38.18 -11.70
C TYR A 537 -5.68 38.45 -13.19
N SER A 538 -6.56 37.94 -14.06
CA SER A 538 -6.54 38.27 -15.50
C SER A 538 -6.70 39.77 -15.71
N LYS A 539 -7.72 40.39 -15.09
CA LYS A 539 -7.94 41.85 -15.19
C LYS A 539 -6.76 42.68 -14.67
N LEU A 540 -6.10 42.22 -13.61
CA LEU A 540 -4.91 42.89 -13.06
C LEU A 540 -3.67 42.66 -13.93
N ALA A 541 -3.56 41.50 -14.55
CA ALA A 541 -2.48 41.14 -15.45
C ALA A 541 -2.60 41.83 -16.83
N ASP A 542 -3.81 42.22 -17.25
CA ASP A 542 -4.02 42.99 -18.49
C ASP A 542 -3.67 44.48 -18.33
N ARG A 543 -3.59 44.98 -17.09
CA ARG A 543 -3.17 46.36 -16.82
C ARG A 543 -1.65 46.47 -16.98
N SER A 544 -1.22 47.34 -17.90
CA SER A 544 0.19 47.68 -18.06
C SER A 544 0.72 48.38 -16.80
N ALA A 545 1.40 47.63 -15.94
CA ALA A 545 2.02 48.12 -14.71
C ALA A 545 3.38 47.44 -14.46
N PRO A 546 4.33 48.10 -13.77
CA PRO A 546 5.62 47.49 -13.43
C PRO A 546 5.52 46.16 -12.66
N THR A 547 4.41 45.93 -11.96
CA THR A 547 4.12 44.73 -11.16
C THR A 547 3.24 43.70 -11.87
N GLN A 548 2.95 43.87 -13.16
CA GLN A 548 2.11 42.95 -13.95
C GLN A 548 2.55 41.48 -13.84
N TRP A 549 3.86 41.24 -13.79
CA TRP A 549 4.44 39.92 -13.64
C TRP A 549 4.02 39.18 -12.36
N VAL A 550 3.69 39.90 -11.28
CA VAL A 550 3.21 39.32 -10.03
C VAL A 550 1.84 38.67 -10.26
N HIS A 551 0.96 39.36 -10.98
CA HIS A 551 -0.38 38.89 -11.29
C HIS A 551 -0.34 37.74 -12.31
N GLN A 552 0.57 37.80 -13.29
CA GLN A 552 0.83 36.69 -14.21
C GLN A 552 1.31 35.42 -13.48
N ALA A 553 2.23 35.57 -12.53
CA ALA A 553 2.71 34.46 -11.73
C ALA A 553 1.61 33.85 -10.84
N ALA A 554 0.76 34.68 -10.25
CA ALA A 554 -0.39 34.22 -9.47
C ALA A 554 -1.43 33.52 -10.35
N LEU A 555 -1.71 34.06 -11.55
CA LEU A 555 -2.62 33.49 -12.54
C LEU A 555 -2.15 32.09 -12.99
N ALA A 556 -0.84 31.90 -13.19
CA ALA A 556 -0.26 30.59 -13.46
C ALA A 556 -0.56 29.57 -12.35
N GLY A 557 -0.44 29.99 -11.08
CA GLY A 557 -0.77 29.17 -9.93
C GLY A 557 -2.26 28.79 -9.87
N VAL A 558 -3.15 29.74 -10.18
CA VAL A 558 -4.60 29.49 -10.22
C VAL A 558 -4.96 28.48 -11.31
N HIS A 559 -4.43 28.63 -12.52
CA HIS A 559 -4.66 27.67 -13.60
C HIS A 559 -4.09 26.28 -13.27
N HIS A 560 -2.92 26.20 -12.63
CA HIS A 560 -2.39 24.92 -12.16
C HIS A 560 -3.31 24.23 -11.13
N LEU A 561 -3.92 24.99 -10.22
CA LEU A 561 -4.90 24.47 -9.27
C LEU A 561 -6.21 24.06 -9.96
N LEU A 562 -6.70 24.84 -10.93
CA LEU A 562 -7.87 24.50 -11.73
C LEU A 562 -7.67 23.18 -12.48
N ALA A 563 -6.48 22.95 -13.06
CA ALA A 563 -6.17 21.69 -13.72
C ALA A 563 -6.27 20.46 -12.81
N ALA A 564 -6.07 20.63 -11.50
CA ALA A 564 -6.16 19.56 -10.52
C ALA A 564 -7.60 19.19 -10.11
N VAL A 565 -8.58 20.05 -10.41
CA VAL A 565 -9.98 19.86 -9.99
C VAL A 565 -10.97 19.81 -11.16
N ASP A 566 -10.69 20.54 -12.25
CA ASP A 566 -11.43 20.53 -13.51
C ASP A 566 -10.81 19.53 -14.50
N LEU A 567 -10.94 18.23 -14.18
CA LEU A 567 -10.31 17.16 -14.97
C LEU A 567 -10.66 17.20 -16.47
N PRO A 568 -11.92 17.48 -16.89
CA PRO A 568 -12.26 17.57 -18.32
C PRO A 568 -11.49 18.67 -19.07
N ASN A 569 -11.14 19.77 -18.40
CA ASN A 569 -10.41 20.89 -19.00
C ASN A 569 -8.94 20.98 -18.54
N ALA A 570 -8.41 19.94 -17.88
CA ALA A 570 -7.09 20.00 -17.24
C ALA A 570 -5.97 20.36 -18.21
N ALA A 571 -5.99 19.80 -19.44
CA ALA A 571 -4.98 20.12 -20.46
C ALA A 571 -4.99 21.60 -20.87
N ARG A 572 -6.18 22.19 -21.00
CA ARG A 572 -6.34 23.62 -21.29
C ARG A 572 -5.80 24.48 -20.15
N HIS A 573 -6.19 24.16 -18.92
CA HIS A 573 -5.70 24.89 -17.74
C HIS A 573 -4.17 24.77 -17.59
N LEU A 574 -3.55 23.63 -17.90
CA LEU A 574 -2.10 23.49 -17.87
C LEU A 574 -1.40 24.33 -18.97
N ALA A 575 -2.01 24.44 -20.16
CA ALA A 575 -1.51 25.31 -21.22
C ALA A 575 -1.57 26.79 -20.79
N ASP A 576 -2.71 27.23 -20.24
CA ASP A 576 -2.90 28.59 -19.73
C ASP A 576 -1.94 28.89 -18.56
N ALA A 577 -1.72 27.92 -17.66
CA ALA A 577 -0.74 28.04 -16.57
C ALA A 577 0.69 28.23 -17.10
N THR A 578 1.06 27.48 -18.14
CA THR A 578 2.38 27.54 -18.77
C THR A 578 2.61 28.89 -19.42
N GLU A 579 1.61 29.40 -20.14
CA GLU A 579 1.70 30.71 -20.81
C GLU A 579 1.80 31.86 -19.81
N ALA A 580 0.94 31.87 -18.77
CA ALA A 580 1.03 32.87 -17.71
C ALA A 580 2.39 32.83 -16.96
N ALA A 581 2.92 31.63 -16.69
CA ALA A 581 4.24 31.48 -16.09
C ALA A 581 5.36 32.01 -17.01
N ARG A 582 5.28 31.75 -18.31
CA ARG A 582 6.22 32.27 -19.31
C ARG A 582 6.17 33.80 -19.35
N GLN A 583 4.98 34.40 -19.37
CA GLN A 583 4.81 35.86 -19.36
C GLN A 583 5.35 36.51 -18.09
N ALA A 584 5.16 35.88 -16.92
CA ALA A 584 5.72 36.35 -15.66
C ALA A 584 7.27 36.38 -15.66
N VAL A 585 7.87 35.30 -16.16
CA VAL A 585 9.32 35.07 -16.15
C VAL A 585 10.06 35.81 -17.27
N THR A 586 9.37 36.17 -18.36
CA THR A 586 9.95 36.82 -19.54
C THR A 586 10.85 38.00 -19.15
N ARG A 587 12.13 37.94 -19.56
CA ARG A 587 13.21 38.92 -19.27
C ARG A 587 13.56 39.10 -17.79
N ARG A 588 13.15 38.17 -16.91
CA ARG A 588 13.36 38.21 -15.45
C ARG A 588 13.91 36.90 -14.86
N GLU A 589 14.38 35.99 -15.71
CA GLU A 589 14.85 34.64 -15.33
C GLU A 589 15.98 34.63 -14.29
N GLN A 590 16.87 35.62 -14.35
CA GLN A 590 18.01 35.75 -13.43
C GLN A 590 17.65 36.45 -12.11
N SER A 591 16.41 36.92 -11.96
CA SER A 591 15.97 37.58 -10.72
C SER A 591 15.85 36.56 -9.59
N PRO A 592 16.47 36.79 -8.42
CA PRO A 592 16.30 35.91 -7.27
C PRO A 592 14.84 35.85 -6.76
N TYR A 593 14.02 36.82 -7.16
CA TYR A 593 12.58 36.84 -6.88
C TYR A 593 11.78 35.90 -7.81
N MET A 594 12.34 35.46 -8.93
CA MET A 594 11.66 34.62 -9.92
C MET A 594 12.00 33.12 -9.80
N THR A 595 12.94 32.72 -8.95
CA THR A 595 13.44 31.34 -8.86
C THR A 595 12.31 30.30 -8.71
N LEU A 596 11.31 30.58 -7.86
CA LEU A 596 10.16 29.68 -7.67
C LEU A 596 9.26 29.62 -8.90
N HIS A 597 9.09 30.73 -9.62
CA HIS A 597 8.28 30.80 -10.83
C HIS A 597 8.98 30.16 -12.03
N VAL A 598 10.30 30.27 -12.13
CA VAL A 598 11.12 29.52 -13.10
C VAL A 598 11.02 28.01 -12.82
N ARG A 599 11.09 27.59 -11.56
CA ARG A 599 10.87 26.18 -11.18
C ARG A 599 9.48 25.69 -11.57
N LEU A 600 8.45 26.50 -11.34
CA LEU A 600 7.07 26.19 -11.78
C LEU A 600 7.00 26.05 -13.30
N LEU A 601 7.56 26.99 -14.06
CA LEU A 601 7.60 26.95 -15.52
C LEU A 601 8.32 25.69 -16.03
N ASN A 602 9.46 25.33 -15.43
CA ASN A 602 10.20 24.12 -15.76
C ASN A 602 9.38 22.86 -15.47
N HIS A 603 8.71 22.80 -14.32
CA HIS A 603 7.80 21.71 -13.96
C HIS A 603 6.65 21.56 -14.97
N LEU A 604 6.00 22.66 -15.34
CA LEU A 604 4.90 22.67 -16.30
C LEU A 604 5.33 22.28 -17.73
N THR A 605 6.56 22.61 -18.12
CA THR A 605 7.12 22.31 -19.46
C THR A 605 7.89 21.01 -19.54
N GLY A 606 8.00 20.25 -18.43
CA GLY A 606 8.80 19.03 -18.37
C GLY A 606 10.31 19.23 -18.55
N ARG A 607 10.80 20.47 -18.42
CA ARG A 607 12.24 20.77 -18.49
C ARG A 607 12.92 20.45 -17.17
N ALA A 608 14.03 19.71 -17.22
CA ALA A 608 14.88 19.49 -16.05
C ALA A 608 15.35 20.84 -15.48
N ALA A 609 15.31 20.99 -14.16
CA ALA A 609 15.74 22.22 -13.50
C ALA A 609 17.21 22.52 -13.86
N PRO A 610 17.56 23.76 -14.26
CA PRO A 610 18.95 24.11 -14.47
C PRO A 610 19.74 23.95 -13.15
N PRO A 611 21.01 23.51 -13.20
CA PRO A 611 21.85 23.39 -12.01
C PRO A 611 21.92 24.74 -11.29
N ALA A 612 22.00 24.69 -9.96
CA ALA A 612 22.12 25.89 -9.14
C ALA A 612 23.25 26.79 -9.67
N PRO A 613 23.05 28.11 -9.74
CA PRO A 613 24.11 29.01 -10.19
C PRO A 613 25.33 28.80 -9.29
N ALA A 614 26.49 28.55 -9.92
CA ALA A 614 27.75 28.49 -9.23
C ALA A 614 27.92 29.79 -8.42
N PRO A 615 28.48 29.73 -7.19
CA PRO A 615 28.70 30.91 -6.38
C PRO A 615 29.50 31.92 -7.21
N THR A 616 28.93 33.10 -7.43
CA THR A 616 29.63 34.21 -8.08
C THR A 616 30.90 34.46 -7.28
N PRO A 617 32.09 34.48 -7.90
CA PRO A 617 33.30 34.92 -7.22
C PRO A 617 33.02 36.29 -6.62
N GLN A 618 33.32 36.46 -5.32
CA GLN A 618 33.34 37.79 -4.73
C GLN A 618 34.27 38.67 -5.59
N PRO A 619 33.87 39.91 -5.95
CA PRO A 619 34.78 40.82 -6.61
C PRO A 619 36.01 40.98 -5.73
N GLY A 620 37.17 40.68 -6.30
CA GLY A 620 38.43 40.57 -5.60
C GLY A 620 38.73 41.80 -4.75
N SER A 621 39.26 41.54 -3.56
CA SER A 621 40.19 42.45 -2.90
C SER A 621 41.19 42.94 -3.94
N GLY A 622 41.12 44.24 -4.24
CA GLY A 622 42.05 44.89 -5.15
C GLY A 622 43.48 44.62 -4.73
N GLN A 623 44.21 43.85 -5.55
CA GLN A 623 45.63 44.07 -5.69
C GLN A 623 45.77 45.10 -6.81
N ASN A 624 46.14 46.32 -6.42
CA ASN A 624 46.52 47.38 -7.33
C ASN A 624 47.68 46.90 -8.23
N PRO A 625 47.59 47.09 -9.55
CA PRO A 625 48.75 47.14 -10.41
C PRO A 625 49.18 48.61 -10.53
N GLU A 626 50.25 48.99 -9.85
CA GLU A 626 51.20 50.08 -10.20
C GLU A 626 52.08 50.37 -8.98
N ASP A 627 53.31 49.86 -9.01
CA ASP A 627 54.50 50.64 -8.66
C ASP A 627 55.72 49.86 -9.16
N SER A 628 56.21 50.27 -10.32
CA SER A 628 57.57 50.02 -10.77
C SER A 628 58.23 51.37 -10.96
N THR A 629 59.15 51.73 -10.04
CA THR A 629 60.40 52.49 -10.22
C THR A 629 60.77 53.21 -8.92
N ASP A 630 61.55 52.56 -8.06
CA ASP A 630 62.94 52.93 -7.67
C ASP A 630 63.44 52.05 -6.53
#